data_AF-A0A1B2HUE2-F1
#
_entry.id   AF-A0A1B2HUE2-F1
#
_cell.length_a   1.000
_cell.length_b   1.000
_cell.length_c   1.000
_cell.angle_alpha   90.00
_cell.angle_beta   90.00
_cell.angle_gamma   90.00
#
_symmetry.space_group_name_H-M   'P 1'
#
loop_
_entity.id
_entity.type
_entity.pdbx_description
1 polymer ?
#
loop_
_entity_poly.entity_id
_entity_poly.type
_entity_poly.pdbx_seq_one_letter_code
_entity_poly.pdbx_strand_id
1 'polypeptide(L)'
;MTGDRVVCIFSDGEIPRVGEAERIARELCAMGVRIVVRGLGRGAAHTLARLTCPGSDDDRQVIVDEASIRAGIESMARGLTSRANGSG
;
A
#
# COMPACT_ATOMS: atom_id res chain seq x y z
N MET A 1 20.64 -10.14 -1.59
CA MET A 1 19.24 -9.95 -1.19
C MET A 1 18.87 -8.50 -1.46
N THR A 2 18.21 -8.22 -2.59
CA THR A 2 17.59 -6.90 -2.80
C THR A 2 16.51 -6.73 -1.73
N GLY A 3 16.67 -5.75 -0.84
CA GLY A 3 15.74 -5.51 0.27
C GLY A 3 14.30 -5.31 -0.19
N ASP A 4 13.37 -5.42 0.77
CA ASP A 4 11.94 -5.19 0.52
C ASP A 4 11.72 -3.80 -0.10
N ARG A 5 11.22 -3.76 -1.34
CA ARG A 5 10.85 -2.53 -2.03
C ARG A 5 9.39 -2.25 -1.78
N VAL A 6 9.09 -1.08 -1.22
CA VAL A 6 7.72 -0.68 -0.89
C VAL A 6 7.45 0.72 -1.43
N VAL A 7 6.28 0.89 -2.02
CA VAL A 7 5.70 2.19 -2.35
C VAL A 7 4.48 2.39 -1.46
N CYS A 8 4.46 3.50 -0.72
CA CYS A 8 3.35 3.88 0.13
C CYS A 8 2.63 5.08 -0.47
N ILE A 9 1.32 4.97 -0.68
CA ILE A 9 0.49 6.03 -1.29
C ILE A 9 -0.53 6.49 -0.26
N PHE A 10 -0.49 7.79 0.04
CA PHE A 10 -1.42 8.48 0.93
C PHE A 10 -2.11 9.57 0.13
N SER A 11 -3.44 9.51 -0.02
CA SER A 11 -4.19 10.46 -0.84
C SER A 11 -5.66 10.53 -0.42
N ASP A 12 -6.32 11.61 -0.80
CA ASP A 12 -7.76 11.87 -0.72
C ASP A 12 -8.59 11.17 -1.82
N GLY A 13 -7.95 10.43 -2.74
CA GLY A 13 -8.64 9.47 -3.60
C GLY A 13 -8.68 9.82 -5.08
N GLU A 14 -8.15 10.95 -5.51
CA GLU A 14 -8.18 11.31 -6.92
C GLU A 14 -7.06 10.61 -7.71
N ILE A 15 -7.44 9.87 -8.76
CA ILE A 15 -6.52 9.27 -9.73
C ILE A 15 -6.92 9.75 -11.13
N PRO A 16 -6.37 10.87 -11.64
CA PRO A 16 -6.80 11.47 -12.90
C PRO A 16 -6.66 10.56 -14.13
N ARG A 17 -5.73 9.60 -14.08
CA ARG A 17 -5.45 8.61 -15.15
C ARG A 17 -5.41 7.20 -14.60
N VAL A 18 -6.56 6.75 -14.12
CA VAL A 18 -6.72 5.45 -13.46
C VAL A 18 -6.05 4.29 -14.21
N GLY A 19 -6.29 4.15 -15.52
CA GLY A 19 -5.73 3.03 -16.29
C GLY A 19 -4.21 3.06 -16.39
N GLU A 20 -3.60 4.25 -16.48
CA GLU A 20 -2.14 4.39 -16.50
C GLU A 20 -1.56 4.06 -15.11
N ALA A 21 -2.19 4.54 -14.05
CA ALA A 21 -1.79 4.26 -12.68
C ALA A 21 -1.87 2.76 -12.34
N GLU A 22 -2.94 2.09 -12.76
CA GLU A 22 -3.08 0.63 -12.60
C GLU A 22 -1.99 -0.13 -13.36
N ARG A 23 -1.70 0.25 -14.61
CA ARG A 23 -0.63 -0.39 -15.40
C ARG A 23 0.72 -0.27 -14.68
N ILE A 24 1.08 0.93 -14.22
CA ILE A 24 2.33 1.18 -13.48
C ILE A 24 2.34 0.37 -12.17
N ALA A 25 1.23 0.33 -11.44
CA ALA A 25 1.11 -0.47 -10.22
C ALA A 25 1.37 -1.96 -10.48
N ARG A 26 0.83 -2.50 -11.58
CA ARG A 26 1.07 -3.90 -11.97
C ARG A 26 2.54 -4.16 -12.32
N GLU A 27 3.19 -3.24 -13.04
CA GLU A 27 4.62 -3.33 -13.34
C GLU A 27 5.48 -3.32 -12.06
N LEU A 28 5.17 -2.42 -11.12
CA LEU A 28 5.82 -2.37 -9.81
C LEU A 28 5.65 -3.69 -9.05
N CYS A 29 4.42 -4.22 -8.98
CA CYS A 29 4.15 -5.52 -8.35
C CYS A 29 4.93 -6.66 -9.02
N ALA A 30 5.00 -6.69 -10.36
CA ALA A 30 5.77 -7.70 -11.11
C ALA A 30 7.28 -7.60 -10.84
N MET A 31 7.79 -6.40 -10.54
CA MET A 31 9.16 -6.21 -10.10
C MET A 31 9.39 -6.60 -8.64
N GLY A 32 8.38 -7.07 -7.90
CA GLY A 32 8.48 -7.40 -6.49
C GLY A 32 8.43 -6.18 -5.57
N VAL A 33 7.84 -5.06 -6.03
CA VAL A 33 7.54 -3.90 -5.20
C VAL A 33 6.16 -4.10 -4.56
N ARG A 34 6.08 -4.00 -3.23
CA ARG A 34 4.80 -4.00 -2.52
C ARG A 34 4.19 -2.60 -2.54
N ILE A 35 2.91 -2.49 -2.87
CA ILE A 35 2.19 -1.23 -2.84
C ILE A 35 1.27 -1.23 -1.61
N VAL A 36 1.43 -0.23 -0.76
CA VAL A 36 0.57 0.01 0.41
C VAL A 36 -0.19 1.29 0.17
N VAL A 37 -1.52 1.24 0.22
CA VAL A 37 -2.38 2.40 -0.03
C VAL A 37 -3.18 2.78 1.21
N ARG A 38 -3.29 4.08 1.45
CA ARG A 38 -4.04 4.64 2.57
C ARG A 38 -4.82 5.85 2.08
N GLY A 39 -6.14 5.72 2.02
CA GLY A 39 -7.03 6.77 1.56
C GLY A 39 -7.63 7.58 2.71
N LEU A 40 -7.68 8.89 2.59
CA LEU A 40 -8.40 9.75 3.53
C LEU A 40 -9.92 9.56 3.36
N GLY A 41 -10.52 8.79 4.26
CA GLY A 41 -11.91 8.37 4.16
C GLY A 41 -12.15 7.19 3.21
N ARG A 42 -13.39 6.67 3.23
CA ARG A 42 -13.76 5.42 2.53
C ARG A 42 -13.70 5.52 1.01
N GLY A 43 -14.10 6.67 0.44
CA GLY A 43 -14.08 6.88 -1.02
C GLY A 43 -12.66 6.86 -1.57
N ALA A 44 -11.74 7.54 -0.87
CA ALA A 44 -10.33 7.52 -1.19
C ALA A 44 -9.73 6.12 -1.09
N ALA A 45 -10.00 5.42 0.01
CA ALA A 45 -9.50 4.07 0.22
C ALA A 45 -9.98 3.11 -0.88
N HIS A 46 -11.26 3.17 -1.23
CA HIS A 46 -11.82 2.35 -2.31
C HIS A 46 -11.18 2.66 -3.67
N THR A 47 -10.93 3.93 -3.97
CA THR A 47 -10.31 4.33 -5.24
C THR A 47 -8.86 3.88 -5.33
N LEU A 48 -8.10 4.06 -4.25
CA LEU A 48 -6.69 3.66 -4.19
C LEU A 48 -6.49 2.15 -4.10
N ALA A 49 -7.48 1.38 -3.60
CA ALA A 49 -7.44 -0.08 -3.53
C ALA A 49 -7.11 -0.74 -4.87
N ARG A 50 -7.42 -0.07 -5.98
CA ARG A 50 -7.14 -0.52 -7.35
C ARG A 50 -5.65 -0.68 -7.64
N LEU A 51 -4.80 0.06 -6.92
CA LEU A 51 -3.36 0.08 -7.08
C LEU A 51 -2.66 -1.01 -6.24
N THR A 52 -3.37 -1.75 -5.38
CA THR A 52 -2.76 -2.82 -4.58
C THR A 52 -2.34 -3.99 -5.46
N CYS A 53 -1.35 -4.76 -5.01
CA CYS A 53 -0.89 -5.93 -5.75
C CYS A 53 -1.92 -7.07 -5.71
N PRO A 54 -2.00 -7.91 -6.74
CA PRO A 54 -2.87 -9.09 -6.70
C PRO A 54 -2.54 -9.97 -5.49
N GLY A 55 -3.57 -10.39 -4.74
CA GLY A 55 -3.41 -11.25 -3.57
C GLY A 55 -2.87 -10.56 -2.31
N SER A 56 -2.68 -9.23 -2.32
CA SER A 56 -2.41 -8.50 -1.08
C SER A 56 -3.73 -8.07 -0.41
N ASP A 57 -4.08 -8.71 0.70
CA ASP A 57 -5.07 -8.19 1.63
C ASP A 57 -4.42 -7.12 2.51
N ASP A 58 -4.94 -5.91 2.42
CA ASP A 58 -4.62 -4.84 3.36
C ASP A 58 -5.93 -4.27 3.88
N ASP A 59 -6.38 -4.82 5.01
CA ASP A 59 -7.64 -4.46 5.65
C ASP A 59 -7.64 -3.03 6.22
N ARG A 60 -6.50 -2.34 6.20
CA ARG A 60 -6.30 -1.04 6.86
C ARG A 60 -6.12 0.11 5.87
N GLN A 61 -6.83 0.09 4.75
CA GLN A 61 -6.72 1.11 3.70
C GLN A 61 -7.34 2.47 4.06
N VAL A 62 -8.16 2.57 5.11
CA VAL A 62 -8.86 3.82 5.45
C VAL A 62 -8.10 4.60 6.52
N ILE A 63 -7.77 5.86 6.21
CA ILE A 63 -7.36 6.88 7.17
C ILE A 63 -8.60 7.64 7.62
N VAL A 64 -8.83 7.67 8.92
CA VAL A 64 -9.93 8.41 9.55
C VAL A 64 -9.44 9.56 10.43
N ASP A 65 -8.20 9.46 10.92
CA ASP A 65 -7.55 10.44 11.80
C ASP A 65 -6.01 10.26 11.82
N GLU A 66 -5.30 11.13 12.53
CA GLU A 66 -3.84 11.03 12.68
C GLU A 66 -3.40 9.71 13.37
N ALA A 67 -4.22 9.19 14.30
CA ALA A 67 -3.93 7.92 14.97
C ALA A 67 -3.93 6.75 13.97
N SER A 68 -4.81 6.76 12.99
CA SER A 68 -4.90 5.75 11.92
C SER A 68 -3.69 5.80 10.97
N ILE A 69 -3.11 6.99 10.73
CA ILE A 69 -1.85 7.14 9.99
C ILE A 69 -0.71 6.45 10.75
N ARG A 70 -0.54 6.79 12.04
CA ARG A 70 0.48 6.18 12.91
C ARG A 70 0.32 4.67 13.00
N ALA A 71 -0.89 4.18 13.23
CA ALA A 71 -1.17 2.74 13.28
C ALA A 71 -0.88 2.05 11.92
N GLY A 72 -1.13 2.73 10.81
CA GLY A 72 -0.74 2.29 9.47
C GLY A 72 0.77 2.15 9.33
N ILE A 73 1.53 3.17 9.73
CA ILE A 73 3.01 3.15 9.70
C ILE A 73 3.58 2.07 10.60
N GLU A 74 3.09 1.91 11.83
CA GLU A 74 3.53 0.85 12.75
C GLU A 74 3.20 -0.56 12.24
N SER A 75 2.05 -0.73 11.60
CA SER A 75 1.68 -2.00 10.95
C SER A 75 2.62 -2.31 9.79
N MET A 76 2.98 -1.30 8.98
CA MET A 76 3.94 -1.45 7.89
C MET A 76 5.33 -1.81 8.41
N ALA A 77 5.81 -1.12 9.45
CA ALA A 77 7.09 -1.39 10.07
C ALA A 77 7.16 -2.83 10.59
N ARG A 78 6.12 -3.30 11.29
CA ARG A 78 6.06 -4.70 11.76
C ARG A 78 6.09 -5.73 10.64
N GLY A 79 5.34 -5.50 9.55
CA GLY A 79 5.30 -6.41 8.41
C GLY A 79 6.62 -6.49 7.63
N LEU A 80 7.42 -5.41 7.65
CA LEU A 80 8.77 -5.40 7.09
C LEU A 80 9.77 -6.14 7.98
N THR A 81 9.70 -5.92 9.30
CA THR A 81 10.62 -6.56 10.25
C THR A 81 10.36 -8.06 10.41
N SER A 82 9.10 -8.52 10.38
CA SER A 82 8.79 -9.94 10.59
C SER A 82 9.29 -10.84 9.44
N ARG A 83 9.39 -10.31 8.21
CA ARG A 83 9.88 -11.06 7.05
C ARG A 83 11.40 -11.07 6.96
N ALA A 84 12.06 -10.02 7.43
CA ALA A 84 13.52 -10.01 7.58
C ALA A 84 14.03 -11.11 8.51
N ASN A 85 13.24 -11.47 9.54
CA ASN A 85 13.59 -12.51 10.52
C ASN A 85 13.08 -13.93 10.19
N GLY A 86 12.36 -14.11 9.07
CA GLY A 86 11.84 -15.42 8.63
C GLY A 86 12.78 -16.19 7.68
N SER A 87 14.01 -15.69 7.48
CA SER A 87 15.06 -16.36 6.72
C SER A 87 16.09 -16.94 7.70
N GLY A 88 15.77 -18.10 8.29
CA GLY A 88 16.63 -18.87 9.17
C GLY A 88 16.31 -20.35 9.02
#